data_AF-A0A431JPB1-F1
#
_entry.id   AF-A0A431JPB1-F1
#
_cell.length_a   1.000
_cell.length_b   1.000
_cell.length_c   1.000
_cell.angle_alpha   90.00
_cell.angle_beta   90.00
_cell.angle_gamma   90.00
#
_symmetry.space_group_name_H-M   'P 1'
#
loop_
_entity.id
_entity.type
_entity.pdbx_description
1 polymer ?
#
loop_
_entity_poly.entity_id
_entity_poly.type
_entity_poly.pdbx_seq_one_letter_code
_entity_poly.pdbx_strand_id
1 'polypeptide(L)' 'MWWETLQHGAITFGIPQVGCRAKNGESMERALITPDLIVPNDKARLDAGEDQQLEAAVKSLLGQ' A
#
# COMPACT_ATOMS: atom_id res chain seq x y z
N MET A 1 -5.98 -13.29 10.12
CA MET A 1 -5.30 -13.99 9.02
C MET A 1 -4.68 -15.23 9.63
N TRP A 2 -4.93 -16.39 9.04
CA TRP A 2 -4.57 -17.69 9.60
C TRP A 2 -3.48 -18.34 8.75
N TRP A 3 -2.58 -19.05 9.41
CA TRP A 3 -1.50 -19.79 8.78
C TRP A 3 -1.71 -21.28 9.04
N GLU A 4 -1.78 -22.07 7.98
CA GLU A 4 -1.88 -23.52 8.06
C GLU A 4 -0.64 -24.17 7.47
N THR A 5 -0.02 -25.11 8.19
CA THR A 5 1.10 -25.90 7.69
C THR A 5 0.58 -27.14 6.99
N LEU A 6 0.92 -27.32 5.72
CA LEU A 6 0.45 -28.45 4.91
C LEU A 6 1.09 -29.77 5.36
N GLN A 7 0.57 -30.90 4.87
CA GLN A 7 0.89 -32.24 5.40
C GLN A 7 2.39 -32.59 5.38
N HIS A 8 3.14 -32.03 4.43
CA HIS A 8 4.59 -32.24 4.29
C HIS A 8 5.43 -31.33 5.22
N GLY A 9 4.82 -30.39 5.96
CA GLY A 9 5.51 -29.51 6.91
C GLY A 9 6.37 -28.40 6.29
N ALA A 10 6.74 -28.53 5.01
CA ALA A 10 7.63 -27.61 4.32
C ALA A 10 6.95 -26.36 3.75
N ILE A 11 5.61 -26.32 3.75
CA ILE A 11 4.83 -25.22 3.17
C ILE A 11 3.81 -24.75 4.20
N THR A 12 3.82 -23.46 4.48
CA THR A 12 2.80 -22.77 5.27
C THR A 12 1.98 -21.88 4.34
N PHE A 13 0.68 -22.10 4.31
CA PHE A 13 -0.26 -21.35 3.47
C PHE A 13 -1.04 -20.33 4.31
N GLY A 14 -1.12 -19.10 3.84
CA GLY A 14 -1.86 -18.02 4.49
C GLY A 14 -3.26 -17.89 3.92
N ILE A 15 -4.27 -17.97 4.79
CA ILE A 15 -5.68 -17.82 4.41
C ILE A 15 -6.22 -16.50 4.98
N PRO A 16 -6.66 -15.56 4.13
CA PRO A 16 -7.36 -14.37 4.60
C PRO A 16 -8.74 -14.78 5.14
N GLN A 17 -9.00 -14.46 6.41
CA GLN A 17 -10.23 -14.84 7.10
C GLN A 17 -11.28 -13.72 7.14
N VAL A 18 -10.86 -12.47 6.96
CA VAL A 18 -11.72 -11.30 7.12
C VAL A 18 -11.47 -10.39 5.92
N GLY A 19 -12.55 -10.04 5.22
CA GLY A 19 -12.55 -9.02 4.20
C GLY A 19 -12.80 -7.63 4.81
N CYS A 20 -12.14 -6.61 4.25
CA CYS A 20 -12.36 -5.22 4.65
C CYS A 20 -13.36 -4.53 3.72
N ARG A 21 -14.24 -3.70 4.27
CA ARG A 21 -15.14 -2.83 3.50
C ARG A 21 -14.78 -1.37 3.69
N ALA A 22 -14.88 -0.60 2.61
CA ALA A 22 -14.78 0.85 2.64
C ALA A 22 -16.01 1.47 3.31
N LYS A 23 -15.93 2.76 3.65
CA LYS A 23 -17.05 3.51 4.26
C LYS A 23 -18.31 3.53 3.38
N ASN A 24 -18.15 3.41 2.07
CA ASN A 24 -19.22 3.32 1.08
C ASN A 24 -19.81 1.89 0.94
N GLY A 25 -19.32 0.91 1.72
CA GLY A 25 -19.75 -0.48 1.69
C GLY A 25 -19.06 -1.38 0.66
N GLU A 26 -18.22 -0.81 -0.21
CA GLU A 26 -17.47 -1.54 -1.24
C GLU A 26 -16.41 -2.47 -0.62
N SER A 27 -16.21 -3.65 -1.21
CA SER A 27 -15.13 -4.55 -0.81
C SER A 27 -13.76 -3.98 -1.21
N MET A 28 -12.89 -3.77 -0.22
CA MET A 28 -11.55 -3.20 -0.42
C MET A 28 -10.63 -4.08 -1.27
N GLU A 29 -10.93 -5.38 -1.40
CA GLU A 29 -10.18 -6.33 -2.22
C GLU A 29 -10.17 -5.97 -3.72
N ARG A 30 -11.16 -5.21 -4.18
CA ARG A 30 -11.29 -4.77 -5.59
C ARG A 30 -11.30 -3.25 -5.77
N ALA A 31 -11.38 -2.50 -4.69
CA ALA A 31 -11.47 -1.04 -4.75
C ALA A 31 -10.15 -0.45 -5.28
N LEU A 32 -10.24 0.40 -6.31
CA LEU A 32 -9.09 1.17 -6.77
C LEU A 32 -8.90 2.38 -5.84
N ILE A 33 -7.72 2.51 -5.25
CA ILE A 33 -7.37 3.67 -4.43
C ILE A 33 -6.36 4.52 -5.20
N THR A 34 -6.74 5.76 -5.50
CA THR A 34 -5.86 6.75 -6.13
C THR A 34 -5.43 7.80 -5.09
N PRO A 35 -4.18 8.29 -5.12
CA PRO A 35 -3.76 9.35 -4.22
C PRO A 35 -4.42 10.68 -4.61
N ASP A 36 -4.64 11.54 -3.62
CA ASP A 36 -5.12 12.92 -3.86
C ASP A 36 -4.07 13.78 -4.59
N LEU A 37 -2.78 13.49 -4.33
CA LEU A 37 -1.63 14.11 -4.98
C LEU A 37 -0.79 13.04 -5.67
N ILE A 38 -0.75 13.06 -7.00
CA ILE A 38 0.08 12.14 -7.79
C ILE A 38 1.49 12.71 -7.88
N VAL A 39 2.46 11.98 -7.32
CA VAL A 39 3.87 12.32 -7.39
C VAL A 39 4.60 11.19 -8.10
N PRO A 40 5.21 11.44 -9.27
CA PRO A 40 6.03 10.44 -9.95
C PRO A 40 7.18 9.99 -9.06
N ASN A 41 7.48 8.69 -9.09
CA ASN A 41 8.61 8.13 -8.37
C ASN A 41 9.83 8.00 -9.30
N ASP A 42 10.53 9.11 -9.55
CA ASP A 42 11.75 9.09 -10.38
C ASP A 42 12.88 8.35 -9.65
N LYS A 43 13.34 7.26 -10.26
CA LYS A 43 14.43 6.41 -9.77
C LYS A 43 15.74 7.20 -9.58
N ALA A 44 16.09 8.08 -10.51
CA ALA A 44 17.38 8.78 -10.49
C ALA A 44 17.48 9.75 -9.30
N ARG A 45 16.37 10.43 -9.00
CA ARG A 45 16.26 11.31 -7.83
C ARG A 45 16.28 10.52 -6.53
N LEU A 46 15.53 9.41 -6.48
CA LEU A 46 15.53 8.54 -5.30
C LEU A 46 16.93 7.99 -4.99
N ASP A 47 17.67 7.58 -6.03
CA ASP A 47 19.04 7.07 -5.90
C ASP A 47 20.03 8.16 -5.46
N ALA A 48 19.74 9.43 -5.76
CA ALA A 48 20.48 10.59 -5.25
C ALA A 48 20.11 10.95 -3.79
N GLY A 49 19.17 10.22 -3.18
CA GLY A 49 18.68 10.48 -1.81
C GLY A 49 17.54 11.50 -1.72
N GLU A 50 16.97 11.90 -2.85
CA GLU A 50 15.83 12.83 -2.90
C GLU A 50 14.51 12.07 -2.95
N ASP A 51 13.81 12.03 -1.81
CA ASP A 51 12.45 11.48 -1.73
C ASP A 51 11.41 12.52 -2.17
N GLN A 52 11.00 12.40 -3.43
CA GLN A 52 10.02 13.26 -4.08
C GLN A 52 8.65 13.22 -3.42
N GLN A 53 8.23 12.05 -2.95
CA GLN A 53 6.90 11.87 -2.36
C GLN A 53 6.85 12.51 -0.97
N LEU A 54 7.92 12.36 -0.19
CA LEU A 54 8.04 13.01 1.11
C LEU A 54 8.15 14.53 0.96
N GLU A 55 8.94 15.01 0.00
CA GLU A 55 9.05 16.45 -0.30
C GLU A 55 7.66 17.05 -0.65
N ALA A 56 6.92 16.39 -1.55
CA ALA A 56 5.59 16.81 -1.95
C ALA A 56 4.58 16.75 -0.79
N ALA A 57 4.67 15.74 0.09
CA ALA A 57 3.84 15.65 1.29
C ALA A 57 4.12 16.82 2.25
N VAL A 58 5.39 17.16 2.49
CA VAL A 58 5.77 18.30 3.34
C VAL A 58 5.27 19.62 2.76
N LYS A 59 5.46 19.85 1.45
CA LYS A 59 4.94 21.05 0.77
C LYS A 59 3.42 21.17 0.91
N SER A 60 2.69 20.09 0.65
CA SER A 60 1.23 20.04 0.82
C SER A 60 0.80 20.37 2.25
N LEU A 61 1.47 19.82 3.27
CA LEU A 61 1.17 20.09 4.68
C LEU A 61 1.53 21.53 5.12
N LEU A 62 2.53 22.14 4.48
CA LEU A 62 2.89 23.55 4.70
C LEU A 62 2.03 24.52 3.88
N GLY A 63 1.16 24.02 3.00
CA GLY A 63 0.32 24.83 2.10
C GLY A 63 1.10 25.52 0.98
N GLN A 64 2.22 24.92 0.55
CA GLN A 64 3.12 25.42 -0.49
C GLN A 64 2.90 24.74 -1.85
#